data_AF-A0A1I6YKF1-F1
#
_entry.id   AF-A0A1I6YKF1-F1
#
_cell.length_a   1.000
_cell.length_b   1.000
_cell.length_c   1.000
_cell.angle_alpha   90.00
_cell.angle_beta   90.00
_cell.angle_gamma   90.00
#
_symmetry.space_group_name_H-M   'P 1'
#
loop_
_entity.id
_entity.type
_entity.pdbx_description
1 polymer ?
#
loop_
_entity_poly.entity_id
_entity_poly.type
_entity_poly.pdbx_seq_one_letter_code
_entity_poly.pdbx_strand_id
1 'polypeptide(L)'
;MDLKEAQIYFPLKEEEDAHDKWEEILFEHKQFFLTRPAIPKVFRSKLKKIQQQYEAFESITGDSFKAQEISYGEFPFSDVVQECFQQMFRYRGQFKQDVLRCQQVKDISKVIEKWLELELEHAQKWFFEYPEDLDTPIVSKEPDPMILLGALRQWDENEQKSFSLLKKDFEVLPKALKDEMKRLSLLLKLNG
;
A
#
# COMPACT_ATOMS: atom_id res chain seq x y z
N MET A 1 -10.09 -18.33 -19.67
CA MET A 1 -10.52 -19.30 -18.64
C MET A 1 -11.67 -20.11 -19.23
N ASP A 2 -11.79 -21.41 -18.93
CA ASP A 2 -13.00 -22.17 -19.32
C ASP A 2 -14.09 -22.07 -18.24
N LEU A 3 -15.33 -22.46 -18.54
CA LEU A 3 -16.47 -22.30 -17.62
C LEU A 3 -16.32 -23.11 -16.32
N LYS A 4 -15.70 -24.29 -16.37
CA LYS A 4 -15.52 -25.14 -15.18
C LYS A 4 -14.48 -24.53 -14.25
N GLU A 5 -13.41 -24.01 -14.82
CA GLU A 5 -12.38 -23.27 -14.09
C GLU A 5 -12.92 -21.95 -13.53
N ALA A 6 -13.74 -21.22 -14.30
CA ALA A 6 -14.39 -19.99 -13.84
C ALA A 6 -15.24 -20.20 -12.59
N GLN A 7 -15.99 -21.30 -12.52
CA GLN A 7 -16.84 -21.59 -11.37
C GLN A 7 -16.07 -21.90 -10.07
N ILE A 8 -14.76 -22.21 -10.16
CA ILE A 8 -13.88 -22.35 -8.98
C ILE A 8 -13.56 -20.98 -8.38
N TYR A 9 -13.30 -19.99 -9.24
CA TYR A 9 -12.91 -18.63 -8.82
C TYR A 9 -14.12 -17.73 -8.53
N PHE A 10 -15.23 -17.95 -9.23
CA PHE A 10 -16.48 -17.21 -9.11
C PHE A 10 -17.67 -18.19 -8.99
N PRO A 11 -17.88 -18.80 -7.81
CA PRO A 11 -18.86 -19.87 -7.65
C PRO A 11 -20.29 -19.33 -7.58
N LEU A 12 -20.96 -19.15 -8.72
CA LEU A 12 -22.33 -18.61 -8.79
C LEU A 12 -23.39 -19.71 -8.57
N LYS A 13 -24.38 -19.46 -7.69
CA LYS A 13 -25.57 -20.32 -7.55
C LYS A 13 -26.66 -19.90 -8.54
N GLU A 14 -27.58 -20.79 -8.89
CA GLU A 14 -28.66 -20.51 -9.86
C GLU A 14 -29.56 -19.31 -9.48
N GLU A 15 -29.68 -19.01 -8.18
CA GLU A 15 -30.53 -17.93 -7.67
C GLU A 15 -29.76 -16.61 -7.43
N GLU A 16 -28.44 -16.61 -7.58
CA GLU A 16 -27.59 -15.43 -7.34
C GLU A 16 -27.45 -14.59 -8.62
N ASP A 17 -27.57 -13.27 -8.48
CA ASP A 17 -27.20 -12.34 -9.54
C ASP A 17 -25.67 -12.21 -9.61
N ALA A 18 -25.11 -12.36 -10.82
CA ALA A 18 -23.67 -12.33 -11.02
C ALA A 18 -23.06 -10.94 -10.81
N HIS A 19 -23.80 -9.87 -11.13
CA HIS A 19 -23.34 -8.50 -10.95
C HIS A 19 -23.33 -8.13 -9.47
N ASP A 20 -24.40 -8.44 -8.73
CA ASP A 20 -24.47 -8.20 -7.28
C ASP A 20 -23.30 -8.89 -6.56
N LYS A 21 -23.06 -10.16 -6.90
CA LYS A 21 -21.93 -10.93 -6.36
C LYS A 21 -20.57 -10.32 -6.71
N TRP A 22 -20.42 -9.84 -7.93
CA TRP A 22 -19.19 -9.18 -8.35
C TRP A 22 -18.95 -7.88 -7.56
N GLU A 23 -19.99 -7.09 -7.34
CA GLU A 23 -19.90 -5.86 -6.53
C GLU A 23 -19.47 -6.14 -5.10
N GLU A 24 -20.02 -7.18 -4.46
CA GLU A 24 -19.62 -7.62 -3.12
C GLU A 24 -18.13 -8.01 -3.08
N ILE A 25 -17.68 -8.85 -4.01
CA ILE A 25 -16.27 -9.27 -4.11
C ILE A 25 -15.36 -8.06 -4.31
N LEU A 26 -15.71 -7.17 -5.24
CA LEU A 26 -14.94 -5.96 -5.52
C LEU A 26 -14.83 -5.08 -4.28
N PHE A 27 -15.94 -4.90 -3.55
CA PHE A 27 -15.99 -4.14 -2.30
C PHE A 27 -15.06 -4.74 -1.24
N GLU A 28 -15.09 -6.06 -1.02
CA GLU A 28 -14.22 -6.73 -0.05
C GLU A 28 -12.72 -6.53 -0.36
N HIS A 29 -12.34 -6.61 -1.64
CA HIS A 29 -10.96 -6.34 -2.05
C HIS A 29 -10.58 -4.88 -1.85
N LYS A 30 -11.45 -3.93 -2.19
CA LYS A 30 -11.21 -2.51 -1.88
C LYS A 30 -11.00 -2.29 -0.39
N GLN A 31 -11.88 -2.84 0.46
CA GLN A 31 -11.75 -2.76 1.92
C GLN A 31 -10.42 -3.32 2.41
N PHE A 32 -9.97 -4.45 1.83
CA PHE A 32 -8.65 -5.00 2.14
C PHE A 32 -7.52 -3.99 1.84
N PHE A 33 -7.48 -3.40 0.65
CA PHE A 33 -6.42 -2.45 0.29
C PHE A 33 -6.46 -1.17 1.14
N LEU A 34 -7.65 -0.72 1.54
CA LEU A 34 -7.82 0.53 2.29
C LEU A 34 -7.43 0.42 3.77
N THR A 35 -7.51 -0.79 4.32
CA THR A 35 -7.36 -1.05 5.77
C THR A 35 -6.05 -1.76 6.14
N ARG A 36 -5.39 -2.42 5.17
CA ARG A 36 -4.14 -3.15 5.43
C ARG A 36 -2.91 -2.32 5.06
N PRO A 37 -1.78 -2.53 5.75
CA PRO A 37 -0.50 -1.95 5.34
C PRO A 37 -0.12 -2.39 3.92
N ALA A 38 0.41 -1.45 3.14
CA ALA A 38 0.74 -1.64 1.74
C ALA A 38 2.05 -2.44 1.55
N ILE A 39 1.99 -3.74 1.83
CA ILE A 39 3.11 -4.67 1.65
C ILE A 39 3.05 -5.24 0.22
N PRO A 40 4.07 -5.01 -0.64
CA PRO A 40 3.97 -5.35 -2.06
C PRO A 40 3.62 -6.80 -2.36
N LYS A 41 4.30 -7.77 -1.71
CA LYS A 41 3.99 -9.21 -1.90
C LYS A 41 2.53 -9.55 -1.56
N VAL A 42 2.00 -8.96 -0.48
CA VAL A 42 0.63 -9.21 -0.01
C VAL A 42 -0.39 -8.56 -0.96
N PHE A 43 -0.17 -7.30 -1.31
CA PHE A 43 -1.06 -6.55 -2.20
C PHE A 43 -1.08 -7.16 -3.60
N ARG A 44 0.08 -7.51 -4.17
CA ARG A 44 0.18 -8.19 -5.47
C ARG A 44 -0.51 -9.55 -5.49
N SER A 45 -0.38 -10.33 -4.42
CA SER A 45 -1.12 -11.59 -4.30
C SER A 45 -2.64 -11.37 -4.28
N LYS A 46 -3.10 -10.29 -3.64
CA LYS A 46 -4.52 -9.92 -3.62
C LYS A 46 -4.99 -9.41 -4.98
N LEU A 47 -4.18 -8.61 -5.69
CA LEU A 47 -4.42 -8.17 -7.07
C LEU A 47 -4.58 -9.36 -8.02
N LYS A 48 -3.68 -10.35 -7.93
CA LYS A 48 -3.79 -11.59 -8.73
C LYS A 48 -5.10 -12.31 -8.44
N LYS A 49 -5.50 -12.40 -7.17
CA LYS A 49 -6.77 -13.05 -6.79
C LYS A 49 -7.99 -12.34 -7.39
N ILE A 50 -8.10 -11.02 -7.24
CA ILE A 50 -9.25 -10.28 -7.79
C ILE A 50 -9.26 -10.35 -9.33
N GLN A 51 -8.10 -10.36 -9.99
CA GLN A 51 -8.00 -10.54 -11.43
C GLN A 51 -8.55 -11.89 -11.89
N GLN A 52 -8.21 -12.99 -11.20
CA GLN A 52 -8.75 -14.32 -11.51
C GLN A 52 -10.28 -14.37 -11.30
N GLN A 53 -10.79 -13.71 -10.27
CA GLN A 53 -12.24 -13.65 -10.03
C GLN A 53 -12.97 -12.81 -11.08
N TYR A 54 -12.33 -11.76 -11.59
CA TYR A 54 -12.87 -10.95 -12.67
C TYR A 54 -12.91 -11.70 -13.99
N GLU A 55 -11.82 -12.37 -14.36
CA GLU A 55 -11.77 -13.21 -15.57
C GLU A 55 -12.82 -14.33 -15.54
N ALA A 56 -13.07 -14.89 -14.35
CA ALA A 56 -14.14 -15.86 -14.14
C ALA A 56 -15.53 -15.25 -14.32
N PHE A 57 -15.77 -14.07 -13.74
CA PHE A 57 -17.00 -13.30 -13.95
C PHE A 57 -17.24 -13.04 -15.45
N GLU A 58 -16.25 -12.49 -16.16
CA GLU A 58 -16.35 -12.20 -17.60
C GLU A 58 -16.65 -13.47 -18.42
N SER A 59 -16.07 -14.61 -18.02
CA SER A 59 -16.30 -15.90 -18.70
C SER A 59 -17.72 -16.44 -18.49
N ILE A 60 -18.34 -16.16 -17.34
CA ILE A 60 -19.68 -16.65 -16.98
C ILE A 60 -20.77 -15.76 -17.58
N THR A 61 -20.62 -14.44 -17.48
CA THR A 61 -21.64 -13.47 -17.90
C THR A 61 -21.48 -13.01 -19.35
N GLY A 62 -20.26 -13.04 -19.87
CA GLY A 62 -19.90 -12.38 -21.13
C GLY A 62 -19.79 -10.85 -21.01
N ASP A 63 -20.00 -10.30 -19.81
CA ASP A 63 -19.95 -8.87 -19.54
C ASP A 63 -18.53 -8.43 -19.16
N SER A 64 -18.20 -7.18 -19.46
CA SER A 64 -16.94 -6.55 -19.06
C SER A 64 -17.15 -5.09 -18.70
N PHE A 65 -16.36 -4.59 -17.76
CA PHE A 65 -16.34 -3.17 -17.41
C PHE A 65 -15.30 -2.44 -18.24
N LYS A 66 -15.52 -1.16 -18.54
CA LYS A 66 -14.55 -0.34 -19.25
C LYS A 66 -13.47 0.17 -18.28
N ALA A 67 -12.22 0.06 -18.72
CA ALA A 67 -11.09 0.68 -18.05
C ALA A 67 -11.15 2.18 -18.16
N GLN A 68 -10.78 2.86 -17.08
CA GLN A 68 -10.50 4.29 -17.11
C GLN A 68 -9.05 4.55 -17.49
N GLU A 69 -8.82 5.66 -18.19
CA GLU A 69 -7.47 6.15 -18.44
C GLU A 69 -6.97 6.88 -17.19
N ILE A 70 -6.44 6.10 -16.24
CA ILE A 70 -5.79 6.64 -15.06
C ILE A 70 -4.32 6.88 -15.39
N SER A 71 -3.91 8.14 -15.28
CA SER A 71 -2.51 8.57 -15.38
C SER A 71 -2.11 9.29 -14.10
N TYR A 72 -0.91 8.99 -13.62
CA TYR A 72 -0.33 9.59 -12.44
C TYR A 72 0.89 10.43 -12.83
N GLY A 73 0.97 11.63 -12.26
CA GLY A 73 2.17 12.44 -12.31
C GLY A 73 3.23 11.95 -11.32
N GLU A 74 4.28 12.74 -11.16
CA GLU A 74 5.33 12.49 -10.19
C GLU A 74 4.87 12.83 -8.76
N PHE A 75 5.35 12.06 -7.78
CA PHE A 75 5.11 12.28 -6.35
C PHE A 75 6.41 12.59 -5.62
N PRO A 76 7.01 13.78 -5.84
CA PRO A 76 8.32 14.08 -5.30
C PRO A 76 8.29 14.17 -3.77
N PHE A 77 9.23 13.48 -3.13
CA PHE A 77 9.46 13.56 -1.68
C PHE A 77 10.53 14.59 -1.32
N SER A 78 10.22 15.43 -0.32
CA SER A 78 11.16 16.34 0.31
C SER A 78 12.33 15.59 0.96
N ASP A 79 13.47 16.25 1.11
CA ASP A 79 14.59 15.75 1.89
C ASP A 79 14.48 16.12 3.39
N VAL A 80 13.53 16.99 3.73
CA VAL A 80 13.14 17.30 5.12
C VAL A 80 12.22 16.18 5.62
N VAL A 81 12.61 15.52 6.72
CA VAL A 81 11.95 14.29 7.19
C VAL A 81 10.48 14.54 7.52
N GLN A 82 10.18 15.62 8.24
CA GLN A 82 8.81 15.94 8.64
C GLN A 82 7.91 16.26 7.43
N GLU A 83 8.43 16.97 6.43
CA GLU A 83 7.69 17.26 5.21
C GLU A 83 7.44 16.00 4.38
N CYS A 84 8.47 15.16 4.21
CA CYS A 84 8.36 13.88 3.53
C CYS A 84 7.29 12.99 4.19
N PHE A 85 7.28 12.93 5.52
CA PHE A 85 6.26 12.22 6.28
C PHE A 85 4.85 12.74 5.96
N GLN A 86 4.62 14.06 5.98
CA GLN A 86 3.31 14.65 5.65
C GLN A 86 2.91 14.41 4.19
N GLN A 87 3.86 14.53 3.26
CA GLN A 87 3.66 14.24 1.85
C GLN A 87 3.20 12.79 1.65
N MET A 88 3.82 11.85 2.36
CA MET A 88 3.45 10.43 2.30
C MET A 88 1.99 10.19 2.64
N PHE A 89 1.50 10.73 3.76
CA PHE A 89 0.09 10.57 4.15
C PHE A 89 -0.88 11.25 3.17
N ARG A 90 -0.49 12.40 2.62
CA ARG A 90 -1.29 13.09 1.59
C ARG A 90 -1.43 12.24 0.33
N TYR A 91 -0.31 11.75 -0.19
CA TYR A 91 -0.29 10.93 -1.40
C TYR A 91 -1.00 9.58 -1.18
N ARG A 92 -0.77 8.93 -0.04
CA ARG A 92 -1.51 7.73 0.39
C ARG A 92 -3.03 8.00 0.44
N GLY A 93 -3.44 9.16 0.94
CA GLY A 93 -4.85 9.59 0.96
C GLY A 93 -5.45 9.69 -0.44
N GLN A 94 -4.70 10.23 -1.41
CA GLN A 94 -5.13 10.29 -2.81
C GLN A 94 -5.33 8.89 -3.41
N PHE A 95 -4.36 7.98 -3.25
CA PHE A 95 -4.51 6.60 -3.74
C PHE A 95 -5.70 5.87 -3.12
N LYS A 96 -5.98 6.09 -1.82
CA LYS A 96 -7.18 5.53 -1.17
C LYS A 96 -8.48 6.04 -1.81
N GLN A 97 -8.55 7.32 -2.15
CA GLN A 97 -9.71 7.87 -2.86
C GLN A 97 -9.85 7.26 -4.26
N ASP A 98 -8.75 7.06 -4.97
CA ASP A 98 -8.76 6.47 -6.31
C ASP A 98 -9.20 5.01 -6.28
N VAL A 99 -8.73 4.21 -5.31
CA VAL A 99 -9.19 2.81 -5.10
C VAL A 99 -10.70 2.74 -4.92
N LEU A 100 -11.29 3.65 -4.15
CA LEU A 100 -12.74 3.70 -3.95
C LEU A 100 -13.50 3.96 -5.25
N ARG A 101 -12.97 4.82 -6.12
CA ARG A 101 -13.58 5.21 -7.40
C ARG A 101 -13.45 4.16 -8.50
N CYS A 102 -12.43 3.30 -8.44
CA CYS A 102 -12.21 2.28 -9.48
C CYS A 102 -13.39 1.31 -9.57
N GLN A 103 -13.91 1.06 -10.77
CA GLN A 103 -14.96 0.06 -10.99
C GLN A 103 -14.43 -1.20 -11.69
N GLN A 104 -13.20 -1.16 -12.20
CA GLN A 104 -12.57 -2.26 -12.91
C GLN A 104 -11.27 -2.70 -12.22
N VAL A 105 -10.96 -3.99 -12.29
CA VAL A 105 -9.73 -4.57 -11.72
C VAL A 105 -8.46 -4.01 -12.34
N LYS A 106 -8.46 -3.71 -13.64
CA LYS A 106 -7.30 -3.12 -14.31
C LYS A 106 -6.94 -1.76 -13.71
N ASP A 107 -7.95 -0.95 -13.41
CA ASP A 107 -7.77 0.36 -12.78
C ASP A 107 -7.25 0.19 -11.35
N ILE A 108 -7.88 -0.67 -10.55
CA ILE A 108 -7.40 -0.99 -9.19
C ILE A 108 -5.93 -1.42 -9.24
N SER A 109 -5.56 -2.29 -10.18
CA SER A 109 -4.19 -2.79 -10.31
C SER A 109 -3.20 -1.64 -10.59
N LYS A 110 -3.53 -0.71 -11.49
CA LYS A 110 -2.70 0.47 -11.76
C LYS A 110 -2.55 1.35 -10.53
N VAL A 111 -3.65 1.66 -9.84
CA VAL A 111 -3.66 2.50 -8.62
C VAL A 111 -2.80 1.86 -7.53
N ILE A 112 -2.99 0.55 -7.29
CA ILE A 112 -2.27 -0.17 -6.24
C ILE A 112 -0.78 -0.29 -6.57
N GLU A 113 -0.38 -0.60 -7.80
CA GLU A 113 1.05 -0.65 -8.14
C GLU A 113 1.71 0.73 -7.97
N LYS A 114 1.05 1.81 -8.39
CA LYS A 114 1.56 3.17 -8.18
C LYS A 114 1.65 3.56 -6.70
N TRP A 115 0.69 3.13 -5.90
CA TRP A 115 0.77 3.29 -4.45
C TRP A 115 1.94 2.47 -3.86
N LEU A 116 2.16 1.23 -4.29
CA LEU A 116 3.30 0.43 -3.81
C LEU A 116 4.64 1.05 -4.19
N GLU A 117 4.77 1.62 -5.38
CA GLU A 117 5.95 2.40 -5.80
C GLU A 117 6.21 3.56 -4.84
N LEU A 118 5.19 4.36 -4.53
CA LEU A 118 5.26 5.45 -3.56
C LEU A 118 5.74 4.98 -2.17
N GLU A 119 5.19 3.88 -1.67
CA GLU A 119 5.56 3.31 -0.36
C GLU A 119 7.04 2.90 -0.32
N LEU A 120 7.53 2.33 -1.42
CA LEU A 120 8.94 1.93 -1.55
C LEU A 120 9.87 3.14 -1.69
N GLU A 121 9.49 4.15 -2.46
CA GLU A 121 10.24 5.41 -2.57
C GLU A 121 10.36 6.11 -1.22
N HIS A 122 9.26 6.19 -0.47
CA HIS A 122 9.27 6.70 0.89
C HIS A 122 10.18 5.84 1.78
N ALA A 123 10.01 4.52 1.79
CA ALA A 123 10.85 3.63 2.59
C ALA A 123 12.35 3.79 2.29
N GLN A 124 12.72 4.04 1.03
CA GLN A 124 14.10 4.23 0.60
C GLN A 124 14.75 5.46 1.25
N LYS A 125 14.01 6.55 1.45
CA LYS A 125 14.51 7.74 2.15
C LYS A 125 14.89 7.41 3.60
N TRP A 126 14.06 6.60 4.26
CA TRP A 126 14.22 6.16 5.64
C TRP A 126 15.22 5.01 5.83
N PHE A 127 15.67 4.37 4.75
CA PHE A 127 16.53 3.20 4.82
C PHE A 127 17.79 3.46 5.65
N PHE A 128 18.04 2.56 6.60
CA PHE A 128 19.19 2.57 7.48
C PHE A 128 19.60 1.12 7.76
N GLU A 129 20.88 0.83 7.61
CA GLU A 129 21.44 -0.46 7.96
C GLU A 129 21.68 -0.49 9.48
N TYR A 130 20.80 -1.20 10.18
CA TYR A 130 20.87 -1.33 11.64
C TYR A 130 21.53 -2.65 12.05
N PRO A 131 22.19 -2.69 13.23
CA PRO A 131 22.75 -3.91 13.81
C PRO A 131 21.71 -5.04 13.95
N GLU A 132 22.11 -6.29 13.62
CA GLU A 132 21.23 -7.47 13.62
C GLU A 132 20.75 -7.90 15.03
N ASP A 133 21.38 -7.39 16.09
CA ASP A 133 21.10 -7.70 17.49
C ASP A 133 19.90 -6.93 18.08
N LEU A 134 19.24 -6.08 17.28
CA LEU A 134 18.05 -5.34 17.67
C LEU A 134 16.76 -6.12 17.39
N ASP A 135 15.75 -5.95 18.25
CA ASP A 135 14.40 -6.52 18.06
C ASP A 135 13.92 -6.33 16.61
N THR A 136 13.59 -7.43 15.93
CA THR A 136 13.16 -7.40 14.54
C THR A 136 11.76 -6.77 14.45
N PRO A 137 11.60 -5.64 13.73
CA PRO A 137 10.32 -4.99 13.59
C PRO A 137 9.34 -5.87 12.79
N ILE A 138 8.04 -5.72 13.04
CA ILE A 138 7.00 -6.40 12.27
C ILE A 138 6.45 -5.42 11.23
N VAL A 139 6.74 -5.64 9.94
CA VAL A 139 6.33 -4.74 8.84
C VAL A 139 4.81 -4.52 8.78
N SER A 140 4.02 -5.52 9.17
CA SER A 140 2.56 -5.46 9.17
C SER A 140 1.94 -4.69 10.35
N LYS A 141 2.76 -4.17 11.27
CA LYS A 141 2.32 -3.29 12.37
C LYS A 141 2.86 -1.89 12.13
N GLU A 142 2.11 -1.07 11.39
CA GLU A 142 2.45 0.35 11.24
C GLU A 142 2.31 1.08 12.59
N PRO A 143 3.24 1.97 12.95
CA PRO A 143 3.09 2.81 14.14
C PRO A 143 1.94 3.78 13.97
N ASP A 144 1.34 4.20 15.08
CA ASP A 144 0.32 5.25 15.07
C ASP A 144 0.92 6.55 14.49
N PRO A 145 0.29 7.15 13.46
CA PRO A 145 0.81 8.35 12.81
C PRO A 145 1.00 9.54 13.75
N MET A 146 0.17 9.68 14.79
CA MET A 146 0.28 10.75 15.78
C MET A 146 1.45 10.54 16.73
N ILE A 147 1.71 9.29 17.11
CA ILE A 147 2.91 8.93 17.91
C ILE A 147 4.16 9.26 17.11
N LEU A 148 4.21 8.84 15.84
CA LEU A 148 5.35 9.06 14.96
C LEU A 148 5.57 10.55 14.66
N LEU A 149 4.49 11.30 14.40
CA LEU A 149 4.54 12.75 14.22
C LEU A 149 5.01 13.48 15.50
N GLY A 150 4.57 13.03 16.67
CA GLY A 150 5.02 13.58 17.95
C GLY A 150 6.52 13.37 18.15
N ALA A 151 7.01 12.15 17.87
CA ALA A 151 8.44 11.84 17.93
C ALA A 151 9.27 12.63 16.91
N LEU A 152 8.74 12.80 15.69
CA LEU A 152 9.36 13.65 14.66
C LEU A 152 9.50 15.08 15.14
N ARG A 153 8.43 15.69 15.67
CA ARG A 153 8.47 17.07 16.18
C ARG A 153 9.44 17.24 17.35
N GLN A 154 9.49 16.25 18.24
CA GLN A 154 10.42 16.27 19.36
C GLN A 154 11.88 16.22 18.92
N TRP A 155 12.20 15.40 17.92
CA TRP A 155 13.57 15.31 17.39
C TRP A 155 13.91 16.48 16.46
N ASP A 156 12.98 16.93 15.62
CA ASP A 156 13.19 17.99 14.63
C ASP A 156 13.40 19.36 15.28
N GLU A 157 12.73 19.64 16.39
CA GLU A 157 12.77 20.94 17.09
C GLU A 157 12.43 22.15 16.18
N ASN A 158 11.75 21.92 15.05
CA ASN A 158 11.48 22.87 13.96
C ASN A 158 12.71 23.31 13.16
N GLU A 159 13.80 22.53 13.19
CA GLU A 159 15.02 22.80 12.45
C GLU A 159 14.99 22.26 11.01
N GLN A 160 13.89 21.62 10.58
CA GLN A 160 13.75 21.03 9.24
C GLN A 160 14.87 20.02 8.93
N LYS A 161 15.09 19.10 9.87
CA LYS A 161 16.18 18.12 9.82
C LYS A 161 16.01 17.16 8.64
N SER A 162 17.14 16.80 8.05
CA SER A 162 17.22 15.94 6.86
C SER A 162 17.32 14.46 7.21
N PHE A 163 17.05 13.59 6.23
CA PHE A 163 17.26 12.15 6.36
C PHE A 163 18.72 11.77 6.67
N SER A 164 19.69 12.54 6.19
CA SER A 164 21.11 12.32 6.51
C SER A 164 21.38 12.52 8.00
N LEU A 165 20.78 13.55 8.59
CA LEU A 165 20.89 13.81 10.03
C LEU A 165 20.13 12.76 10.85
N LEU A 166 18.94 12.35 10.40
CA LEU A 166 18.16 11.27 11.03
C LEU A 166 18.98 9.99 11.21
N LYS A 167 19.73 9.60 10.16
CA LYS A 167 20.58 8.40 10.18
C LYS A 167 21.79 8.56 11.11
N LYS A 168 22.38 9.76 11.15
CA LYS A 168 23.49 10.07 12.06
C LYS A 168 23.05 10.03 13.53
N ASP A 169 21.83 10.49 13.81
CA ASP A 169 21.28 10.59 15.16
C ASP A 169 20.63 9.30 15.66
N PHE A 170 20.70 8.20 14.90
CA PHE A 170 19.95 6.96 15.17
C PHE A 170 19.99 6.49 16.64
N GLU A 171 21.16 6.57 17.28
CA GLU A 171 21.34 6.15 18.67
C GLU A 171 20.60 7.02 19.70
N VAL A 172 20.34 8.29 19.38
CA VAL A 172 19.65 9.24 20.26
C VAL A 172 18.19 9.48 19.87
N LEU A 173 17.71 8.88 18.77
CA LEU A 173 16.34 9.03 18.33
C LEU A 173 15.33 8.48 19.36
N PRO A 174 14.14 9.09 19.49
CA PRO A 174 13.00 8.46 20.14
C PRO A 174 12.71 7.06 19.58
N LYS A 175 12.28 6.14 20.46
CA LYS A 175 12.01 4.74 20.10
C LYS A 175 11.10 4.60 18.86
N ALA A 176 10.04 5.41 18.77
CA ALA A 176 9.11 5.38 17.65
C ALA A 176 9.78 5.62 16.28
N LEU A 177 10.77 6.52 16.22
CA LEU A 177 11.52 6.79 14.98
C LEU A 177 12.49 5.65 14.65
N LYS A 178 13.16 5.10 15.68
CA LYS A 178 14.02 3.92 15.48
C LYS A 178 13.22 2.74 14.94
N ASP A 179 12.07 2.46 15.55
CA ASP A 179 11.19 1.36 15.15
C ASP A 179 10.68 1.55 13.72
N GLU A 180 10.30 2.78 13.34
CA GLU A 180 9.87 3.07 11.96
C GLU A 180 11.00 2.92 10.94
N MET A 181 12.20 3.45 11.23
CA MET A 181 13.38 3.28 10.37
C MET A 181 13.69 1.81 10.16
N LYS A 182 13.65 1.00 11.22
CA LYS A 182 13.85 -0.45 11.13
C LYS A 182 12.75 -1.11 10.29
N ARG A 183 11.48 -0.76 10.53
CA ARG A 183 10.31 -1.32 9.83
C ARG A 183 10.38 -1.08 8.32
N LEU A 184 10.67 0.16 7.92
CA LEU A 184 10.79 0.55 6.51
C LEU A 184 12.02 -0.09 5.86
N SER A 185 13.13 -0.20 6.59
CA SER A 185 14.32 -0.90 6.10
C SER A 185 14.06 -2.40 5.90
N LEU A 186 13.30 -3.03 6.80
CA LEU A 186 12.87 -4.42 6.64
C LEU A 186 11.90 -4.58 5.46
N LEU A 187 10.98 -3.63 5.26
CA LEU A 187 10.09 -3.63 4.10
C LEU A 187 10.90 -3.67 2.79
N LEU A 188 11.96 -2.88 2.66
CA LEU A 188 12.83 -2.90 1.49
C LEU A 188 13.53 -4.25 1.32
N LYS A 189 14.13 -4.79 2.40
CA LYS A 189 14.79 -6.11 2.39
C LYS A 189 13.86 -7.26 1.98
N LEU A 190 12.56 -7.15 2.27
CA LEU A 190 11.57 -8.16 1.88
C LEU A 190 11.10 -8.04 0.43
N ASN A 191 11.39 -6.92 -0.25
CA ASN A 191 10.94 -6.61 -1.61
C ASN A 191 12.06 -6.50 -2.65
N GLY A 192 13.33 -6.45 -2.21
CA GLY A 192 14.50 -6.73 -3.05
C GLY A 192 14.71 -8.23 -3.25
#